data_AF-A0A366XC79-F1
#
_entry.id   AF-A0A366XC79-F1
#
_cell.length_a   1.000
_cell.length_b   1.000
_cell.length_c   1.000
_cell.angle_alpha   90.00
_cell.angle_beta   90.00
_cell.angle_gamma   90.00
#
_symmetry.space_group_name_H-M   'P 1'
#
loop_
_entity.id
_entity.type
_entity.pdbx_description
1 polymer ?
#
loop_
_entity_poly.entity_id
_entity_poly.type
_entity_poly.pdbx_seq_one_letter_code
_entity_poly.pdbx_strand_id
1 'polypeptide(L)'
;MSAIEMPGRLPIWQRLLFAVPLFGWLAKDAAHAKGADWGYTAAAIFSMWGCSALLFGLPGLYIPAVMMVPMMFLILILISRG
;
A
#
# COMPACT_ATOMS: atom_id res chain seq x y z
N MET A 1 24.25 -11.92 -23.31
CA MET A 1 23.01 -11.93 -22.52
C MET A 1 22.16 -10.75 -22.98
N SER A 2 21.09 -11.04 -23.70
CA SER A 2 20.28 -10.05 -24.44
C SER A 2 19.25 -9.36 -23.54
N ALA A 3 19.00 -8.07 -23.78
CA ALA A 3 18.08 -7.18 -23.07
C ALA A 3 16.56 -7.56 -23.16
N ILE A 4 16.25 -8.83 -23.47
CA ILE A 4 14.89 -9.38 -23.64
C ILE A 4 14.54 -10.49 -22.64
N GLU A 5 15.43 -10.83 -21.69
CA GLU A 5 15.04 -11.70 -20.57
C GLU A 5 14.22 -10.92 -19.54
N MET A 6 13.03 -10.48 -19.95
CA MET A 6 11.98 -10.09 -19.02
C MET A 6 11.39 -11.38 -18.43
N PRO A 7 11.35 -11.57 -17.09
CA PRO A 7 10.71 -12.74 -16.50
C PRO A 7 9.25 -12.81 -16.95
N GLY A 8 8.93 -13.87 -17.71
CA GLY A 8 7.77 -13.97 -18.60
C GLY A 8 6.37 -14.07 -17.97
N ARG A 9 6.18 -13.69 -16.69
CA ARG A 9 4.86 -13.49 -16.06
C ARG A 9 5.08 -13.04 -14.62
N LEU A 10 4.81 -11.77 -14.31
CA LEU A 10 4.51 -11.41 -12.93
C LEU A 10 3.10 -11.94 -12.60
N PRO A 11 2.87 -12.53 -11.41
CA PRO A 11 1.55 -12.99 -10.97
C PRO A 11 0.50 -11.89 -11.18
N ILE A 12 -0.72 -12.29 -11.56
CA ILE A 12 -1.84 -11.39 -11.85
C ILE A 12 -2.06 -10.34 -10.76
N TRP A 13 -1.82 -10.70 -9.51
CA TRP A 13 -1.85 -9.82 -8.34
C TRP A 13 -0.81 -8.69 -8.36
N GLN A 14 0.43 -8.97 -8.78
CA GLN A 14 1.47 -7.95 -8.94
C GLN A 14 1.13 -7.00 -10.09
N ARG A 15 0.60 -7.53 -11.20
CA ARG A 15 0.19 -6.67 -12.32
C ARG A 15 -0.98 -5.75 -11.96
N LEU A 16 -1.93 -6.23 -11.16
CA LEU A 16 -3.04 -5.43 -10.64
C LEU A 16 -2.56 -4.36 -9.65
N LEU A 17 -1.68 -4.71 -8.70
CA LEU A 17 -1.10 -3.75 -7.76
C LEU A 17 -0.23 -2.70 -8.47
N PHE A 18 0.64 -3.11 -9.40
CA PHE A 18 1.50 -2.21 -10.17
C PHE A 18 0.74 -1.38 -11.23
N ALA A 19 -0.48 -1.76 -11.61
CA ALA A 19 -1.32 -0.97 -12.51
C ALA A 19 -2.00 0.22 -11.82
N VAL A 20 -2.10 0.20 -10.48
CA VAL A 20 -2.66 1.33 -9.73
C VAL A 20 -1.55 2.36 -9.49
N PRO A 21 -1.58 3.56 -10.11
CA PRO A 21 -0.42 4.45 -10.15
C PRO A 21 0.09 4.88 -8.76
N LEU A 22 -0.81 5.11 -7.80
CA LEU A 22 -0.44 5.48 -6.43
C LEU A 22 0.00 4.27 -5.59
N PHE A 23 -0.79 3.21 -5.57
CA PHE A 23 -0.54 2.05 -4.69
C PHE A 23 0.58 1.14 -5.22
N GLY A 24 0.75 1.06 -6.55
CA GLY A 24 1.78 0.27 -7.20
C GLY A 24 3.17 0.86 -7.07
N TRP A 25 3.30 2.19 -7.12
CA TRP A 25 4.57 2.87 -6.83
C TRP A 25 4.97 2.68 -5.37
N LEU A 26 4.02 2.91 -4.46
CA LEU A 26 4.26 2.75 -3.03
C LEU A 26 4.58 1.30 -2.62
N ALA A 27 3.89 0.33 -3.21
CA ALA A 27 4.15 -1.10 -2.98
C ALA A 27 5.50 -1.55 -3.55
N LYS A 28 5.94 -0.96 -4.67
CA LYS A 28 7.26 -1.22 -5.26
C LYS A 28 8.38 -0.68 -4.35
N ASP A 29 8.23 0.55 -3.85
CA ASP A 29 9.19 1.17 -2.95
C ASP A 29 9.23 0.45 -1.61
N ALA A 30 8.08 0.08 -1.04
CA ALA A 30 8.03 -0.72 0.20
C ALA A 30 8.67 -2.11 0.04
N ALA A 31 8.50 -2.77 -1.11
CA ALA A 31 9.06 -4.11 -1.35
C ALA A 31 10.57 -4.12 -1.64
N HIS A 32 11.15 -2.99 -2.03
CA HIS A 32 12.57 -2.87 -2.39
C HIS A 32 13.35 -1.89 -1.51
N ALA A 33 12.70 -1.30 -0.50
CA ALA A 33 13.33 -0.38 0.44
C ALA A 33 14.47 -1.05 1.21
N LYS A 34 15.69 -0.52 1.05
CA LYS A 34 16.87 -0.89 1.85
C LYS A 34 17.16 0.25 2.84
N GLY A 35 16.93 0.01 4.14
CA GLY A 35 17.32 0.95 5.20
C GLY A 35 16.50 2.25 5.20
N ALA A 36 17.16 3.39 4.96
CA ALA A 36 16.61 4.74 5.11
C ALA A 36 15.37 5.03 4.23
N ASP A 37 15.16 4.23 3.19
CA ASP A 37 14.02 4.34 2.25
C ASP A 37 12.65 4.09 2.89
N TRP A 38 12.61 3.40 4.04
CA TRP A 38 11.36 3.15 4.76
C TRP A 38 10.71 4.45 5.27
N GLY A 39 11.53 5.42 5.67
CA GLY A 39 11.07 6.73 6.13
C GLY A 39 10.39 7.53 5.03
N TYR A 40 10.94 7.52 3.82
CA TYR A 40 10.34 8.20 2.66
C TYR A 40 9.02 7.58 2.25
N THR A 41 8.90 6.25 2.33
CA THR A 41 7.64 5.54 2.06
C THR A 41 6.56 5.93 3.07
N ALA A 42 6.90 5.98 4.36
CA ALA A 42 5.97 6.41 5.41
C ALA A 42 5.54 7.88 5.25
N ALA A 43 6.47 8.76 4.90
CA ALA A 43 6.17 10.17 4.62
C ALA A 43 5.27 10.34 3.40
N ALA A 44 5.46 9.53 2.36
CA ALA A 44 4.61 9.54 1.17
C ALA A 44 3.17 9.09 1.48
N ILE A 45 3.00 8.03 2.28
CA ILE A 45 1.68 7.57 2.76
C ILE A 45 0.97 8.69 3.53
N PHE A 46 1.68 9.31 4.48
CA PHE A 46 1.13 10.37 5.31
C PHE A 46 0.75 11.59 4.48
N SER A 47 1.57 11.95 3.49
CA SER A 47 1.28 13.05 2.57
C SER A 47 0.06 12.76 1.69
N MET A 48 -0.06 11.55 1.16
CA MET A 48 -1.25 11.13 0.40
C MET A 48 -2.51 11.16 1.26
N TRP A 49 -2.43 10.74 2.52
CA TRP A 49 -3.54 10.84 3.47
C TRP A 49 -3.90 12.29 3.78
N GLY A 50 -2.91 13.15 4.00
CA GLY A 50 -3.10 14.59 4.18
C GLY A 50 -3.80 15.23 2.97
N CYS A 51 -3.39 14.88 1.74
CA CYS A 51 -4.07 15.33 0.52
C CYS A 51 -5.53 14.86 0.47
N SER A 52 -5.83 13.63 0.89
CA SER A 52 -7.20 13.12 1.00
C SER A 52 -8.03 13.95 2.00
N ALA A 53 -7.45 14.28 3.15
CA ALA A 53 -8.11 15.13 4.14
C ALA A 53 -8.37 16.56 3.62
N LEU A 54 -7.46 17.13 2.82
CA LEU A 54 -7.65 18.47 2.23
C LEU A 54 -8.69 18.47 1.09
N LEU A 55 -8.72 17.41 0.27
CA LEU A 55 -9.65 17.30 -0.86
C LEU A 55 -11.07 16.94 -0.44
N PHE A 56 -11.21 16.02 0.51
CA PHE A 56 -12.49 15.45 0.91
C PHE A 56 -12.93 15.87 2.32
N GLY A 57 -12.11 16.65 3.04
CA GLY A 57 -12.42 17.12 4.39
C GLY A 57 -12.40 16.00 5.43
N LEU A 58 -13.35 16.09 6.38
CA LEU A 58 -13.57 15.12 7.45
C LEU A 58 -13.65 13.66 6.93
N PRO A 59 -14.45 13.34 5.89
CA PRO A 59 -14.47 11.99 5.32
C PRO A 59 -13.08 11.42 4.97
N GLY A 60 -12.23 12.20 4.31
CA GLY A 60 -10.88 11.77 3.92
C GLY A 60 -9.98 11.45 5.12
N LEU A 61 -10.18 12.15 6.25
CA LEU A 61 -9.50 11.91 7.51
C LEU A 61 -10.02 10.64 8.22
N TYR A 62 -11.34 10.42 8.23
CA TYR A 62 -11.99 9.35 8.99
C TYR A 62 -11.97 7.98 8.30
N ILE A 63 -11.85 7.92 6.97
CA ILE A 63 -11.87 6.64 6.22
C ILE A 63 -10.83 5.62 6.74
N PRO A 64 -9.54 5.97 6.96
CA PRO A 64 -8.58 5.02 7.51
C PRO A 64 -8.96 4.50 8.90
N ALA A 65 -9.56 5.34 9.75
CA ALA A 65 -10.03 4.94 11.08
C ALA A 65 -11.21 3.97 10.99
N VAL A 66 -12.16 4.21 10.08
CA VAL A 66 -13.30 3.32 9.86
C VAL A 66 -12.85 1.98 9.27
N MET A 67 -11.89 1.98 8.35
CA MET A 67 -11.32 0.76 7.77
C MET A 67 -10.51 -0.08 8.77
N MET A 68 -9.98 0.53 9.83
CA MET A 68 -9.33 -0.21 10.91
C MET A 68 -10.31 -1.10 11.69
N VAL A 69 -11.61 -0.77 11.73
CA VAL A 69 -12.61 -1.57 12.44
C VAL A 69 -12.71 -3.00 11.87
N PRO A 70 -13.06 -3.23 10.59
CA PRO A 70 -13.09 -4.57 10.04
C PRO A 70 -11.71 -5.25 10.05
N MET A 71 -10.62 -4.49 9.90
CA MET A 71 -9.25 -5.03 9.98
C MET A 71 -8.96 -5.64 11.36
N MET A 72 -9.30 -4.93 12.44
CA MET A 72 -9.13 -5.43 13.80
C MET A 72 -10.02 -6.65 14.05
N PHE A 73 -11.26 -6.65 13.56
CA PHE A 73 -12.12 -7.85 13.63
C PHE A 73 -11.46 -9.05 12.92
N LEU A 74 -10.91 -8.87 11.72
CA LEU A 74 -10.20 -9.94 11.00
C LEU A 74 -8.98 -10.43 11.78
N ILE A 75 -8.19 -9.52 12.36
CA ILE A 75 -7.03 -9.87 13.20
C ILE A 75 -7.48 -10.67 14.41
N LEU A 76 -8.51 -10.23 15.13
CA LEU A 76 -9.04 -10.92 16.30
C LEU A 76 -9.58 -12.31 15.93
N ILE A 77 -10.29 -12.44 14.81
CA ILE A 77 -10.74 -13.73 14.29
C ILE A 77 -9.54 -14.64 13.97
N LEU A 78 -8.52 -14.09 13.31
CA LEU A 78 -7.33 -14.86 12.93
C LEU A 78 -6.56 -15.37 14.16
N ILE A 79 -6.36 -14.51 15.17
CA ILE A 79 -5.71 -14.89 16.43
C ILE A 79 -6.57 -15.91 17.20
N SER A 80 -7.89 -15.76 17.16
CA SER A 80 -8.82 -16.67 17.85
C SER A 80 -8.91 -18.06 17.20
N ARG A 81 -8.30 -18.27 16.03
CA ARG A 81 -8.30 -19.56 15.32
C ARG A 81 -7.18 -20.52 15.77
N GLY A 82 -6.29 -20.11 16.67
CA GLY A 82 -5.20 -20.93 17.22
C GLY A 82 -3.92 -20.80 16.42
#